data_AF-A0A0F8E0S1-F1
#
_entry.id   AF-A0A0F8E0S1-F1
#
_cell.length_a   1.000
_cell.length_b   1.000
_cell.length_c   1.000
_cell.angle_alpha   90.00
_cell.angle_beta   90.00
_cell.angle_gamma   90.00
#
_symmetry.space_group_name_H-M   'P 1'
#
loop_
_entity.id
_entity.type
_entity.pdbx_description
1 polymer ?
#
loop_
_entity_poly.entity_id
_entity_poly.type
_entity_poly.pdbx_seq_one_letter_code
_entity_poly.pdbx_strand_id
1 'polypeptide(L)'
;MAEDVNEKDELNSSRPIITFVPEMWGEFERFHKFYGSTYRFNKFTTSALCGVHGHFDRYHVLLSLSKRLIPELEKDYEELIKNGNSDAIHSRELAAIVDSMFCELYSSVDCTRRVIVAIYGKYPGIGMDKKSTSGLFKNAGKHKIDDRVPLEIRGALEKGQSDWFPKLKKIRDAINHSSVGFCSDLTGRKNGELEPKISYSHQTLANELGNVHVTDDVFKMISELEVKVNLFQGSIYNALYQTLEDKETTQVCGWFDGRVYLRLVSPKEVIDFNSGRCYSRIYFDKGSMSTCPFMAICGAYKNSKSEDN
;
A
#
# COMPACT_ATOMS: atom_id res chain seq x y z
N MET A 1 -5.40 9.89 59.10
CA MET A 1 -6.02 9.11 58.02
C MET A 1 -5.42 9.65 56.74
N ALA A 2 -4.36 8.98 56.29
CA ALA A 2 -3.57 9.42 55.15
C ALA A 2 -4.31 9.08 53.85
N GLU A 3 -4.26 10.06 52.96
CA GLU A 3 -4.70 10.02 51.58
C GLU A 3 -3.92 8.93 50.83
N ASP A 4 -4.66 8.07 50.12
CA ASP A 4 -4.08 7.19 49.09
C ASP A 4 -4.91 7.44 47.82
N VAL A 5 -4.71 8.64 47.24
CA VAL A 5 -5.23 8.95 45.92
C VAL A 5 -4.28 8.29 44.92
N ASN A 6 -4.77 7.17 44.41
CA ASN A 6 -4.19 6.28 43.43
C ASN A 6 -3.48 7.02 42.27
N GLU A 7 -2.16 7.18 42.38
CA GLU A 7 -1.22 7.74 41.37
C GLU A 7 -1.19 6.97 40.01
N LYS A 8 -2.07 5.98 39.82
CA LYS A 8 -2.11 5.12 38.62
C LYS A 8 -3.19 5.50 37.60
N ASP A 9 -4.07 6.46 37.89
CA ASP A 9 -5.16 6.85 36.98
C ASP A 9 -4.84 8.08 36.10
N GLU A 10 -3.71 8.77 36.29
CA GLU A 10 -3.34 9.93 35.44
C GLU A 10 -2.60 9.56 34.14
N LEU A 11 -2.08 8.33 34.03
CA LEU A 11 -1.37 7.83 32.83
C LEU A 11 -2.31 7.44 31.67
N ASN A 12 -3.63 7.63 31.83
CA ASN A 12 -4.65 7.36 30.82
C ASN A 12 -5.23 8.63 30.16
N SER A 13 -4.74 9.83 30.52
CA SER A 13 -5.15 11.07 29.88
C SER A 13 -4.36 11.32 28.58
N SER A 14 -4.85 10.72 27.50
CA SER A 14 -4.45 10.94 26.11
C SER A 14 -3.01 10.55 25.76
N ARG A 15 -2.82 9.34 25.21
CA ARG A 15 -1.65 9.07 24.38
C ARG A 15 -1.81 9.90 23.10
N PRO A 16 -1.01 10.94 22.86
CA PRO A 16 -1.19 11.78 21.69
C PRO A 16 -0.92 10.99 20.41
N ILE A 17 -1.79 11.15 19.41
CA ILE A 17 -1.60 10.51 18.11
C ILE A 17 -0.62 11.36 17.31
N ILE A 18 0.65 10.95 17.29
CA ILE A 18 1.67 11.52 16.39
C ILE A 18 1.48 10.92 15.01
N THR A 19 1.49 11.76 13.97
CA THR A 19 1.39 11.30 12.57
C THR A 19 2.53 11.80 11.69
N PHE A 20 3.30 12.78 12.17
CA PHE A 20 4.56 13.15 11.54
C PHE A 20 5.69 12.26 12.09
N VAL A 21 5.89 11.13 11.42
CA VAL A 21 6.97 10.18 11.70
C VAL A 21 7.70 9.89 10.37
N PRO A 22 8.55 10.81 9.88
CA PRO A 22 9.20 10.71 8.56
C PRO A 22 10.03 9.45 8.37
N GLU A 23 10.54 8.88 9.46
CA GLU A 23 11.35 7.67 9.49
C GLU A 23 10.53 6.44 9.09
N MET A 24 9.20 6.50 9.21
CA MET A 24 8.26 5.46 8.77
C MET A 24 7.74 5.69 7.34
N TRP A 25 8.09 6.79 6.68
CA TRP A 25 7.59 7.08 5.35
C TRP A 25 8.40 6.35 4.28
N GLY A 26 7.71 5.46 3.56
CA GLY A 26 8.21 4.92 2.31
C GLY A 26 8.20 5.96 1.19
N GLU A 27 8.67 5.54 0.02
CA GLU A 27 8.79 6.38 -1.16
C GLU A 27 7.44 6.91 -1.64
N PHE A 28 6.39 6.09 -1.54
CA PHE A 28 5.03 6.49 -1.86
C PHE A 28 4.53 7.59 -0.91
N GLU A 29 4.67 7.42 0.41
CA GLU A 29 4.21 8.38 1.41
C GLU A 29 4.91 9.71 1.23
N ARG A 30 6.22 9.68 0.96
CA ARG A 30 7.01 10.87 0.62
C ARG A 30 6.42 11.57 -0.59
N PHE A 31 6.24 10.90 -1.72
CA PHE A 31 5.60 11.54 -2.87
C PHE A 31 4.18 12.05 -2.56
N HIS A 32 3.34 11.25 -1.92
CA HIS A 32 1.95 11.57 -1.60
C HIS A 32 1.81 12.80 -0.69
N LYS A 33 2.75 13.02 0.23
CA LYS A 33 2.73 14.16 1.14
C LYS A 33 3.12 15.48 0.47
N PHE A 34 3.95 15.42 -0.57
CA PHE A 34 4.57 16.62 -1.14
C PHE A 34 4.13 16.92 -2.59
N TYR A 35 3.44 16.00 -3.30
CA TYR A 35 3.11 16.19 -4.72
C TYR A 35 2.33 17.47 -5.01
N GLY A 36 1.49 17.93 -4.07
CA GLY A 36 0.54 19.03 -4.29
C GLY A 36 1.19 20.41 -4.54
N SER A 37 2.47 20.58 -4.21
CA SER A 37 3.24 21.79 -4.53
C SER A 37 3.71 21.84 -5.98
N THR A 38 3.88 20.67 -6.61
CA THR A 38 4.46 20.51 -7.95
C THR A 38 3.40 20.13 -8.98
N TYR A 39 2.51 19.21 -8.61
CA TYR A 39 1.50 18.62 -9.48
C TYR A 39 0.09 19.01 -9.06
N ARG A 40 -0.73 19.37 -10.05
CA ARG A 40 -2.17 19.61 -9.88
C ARG A 40 -2.95 18.42 -10.45
N PHE A 41 -3.35 17.52 -9.57
CA PHE A 41 -4.15 16.36 -9.94
C PHE A 41 -5.64 16.65 -9.92
N ASN A 42 -6.36 16.08 -10.89
CA ASN A 42 -7.82 16.05 -10.85
C ASN A 42 -8.31 14.99 -9.85
N LYS A 43 -9.59 15.02 -9.50
CA LYS A 43 -10.20 14.10 -8.53
C LYS A 43 -9.88 12.63 -8.83
N PHE A 44 -9.95 12.20 -10.09
CA PHE A 44 -9.67 10.82 -10.47
C PHE A 44 -8.23 10.40 -10.24
N THR A 45 -7.28 11.31 -10.48
CA THR A 45 -5.85 11.06 -10.27
C THR A 45 -5.52 11.08 -8.78
N THR A 46 -6.10 12.00 -8.01
CA THR A 46 -6.00 11.99 -6.55
C THR A 46 -6.56 10.69 -5.96
N SER A 47 -7.74 10.24 -6.41
CA SER A 47 -8.29 8.95 -5.98
C SER A 47 -7.39 7.77 -6.38
N ALA A 48 -6.76 7.80 -7.56
CA ALA A 48 -5.81 6.77 -7.95
C ALA A 48 -4.56 6.78 -7.08
N LEU A 49 -4.03 7.96 -6.75
CA LEU A 49 -2.87 8.09 -5.87
C LEU A 49 -3.18 7.52 -4.48
N CYS A 50 -4.33 7.86 -3.89
CA CYS A 50 -4.80 7.24 -2.64
C CYS A 50 -4.98 5.72 -2.78
N GLY A 51 -5.49 5.27 -3.93
CA GLY A 51 -5.73 3.86 -4.21
C GLY A 51 -4.47 3.01 -4.27
N VAL A 52 -3.28 3.57 -4.54
CA VAL A 52 -2.02 2.80 -4.51
C VAL A 52 -1.83 2.15 -3.15
N HIS A 53 -1.81 2.96 -2.09
CA HIS A 53 -1.68 2.47 -0.73
C HIS A 53 -2.96 1.77 -0.25
N GLY A 54 -4.14 2.32 -0.57
CA GLY A 54 -5.41 1.74 -0.13
C GLY A 54 -5.64 0.30 -0.63
N HIS A 55 -5.20 -0.04 -1.84
CA HIS A 55 -5.24 -1.42 -2.33
C HIS A 55 -4.18 -2.30 -1.64
N PHE A 56 -3.00 -1.77 -1.36
CA PHE A 56 -1.94 -2.50 -0.65
C PHE A 56 -2.32 -2.79 0.82
N ASP A 57 -2.95 -1.84 1.50
CA ASP A 57 -3.50 -2.02 2.85
C ASP A 57 -4.57 -3.11 2.89
N ARG A 58 -5.51 -3.08 1.93
CA ARG A 58 -6.54 -4.13 1.80
C ARG A 58 -5.92 -5.49 1.59
N TYR A 59 -4.88 -5.60 0.77
CA TYR A 59 -4.13 -6.83 0.62
C TYR A 59 -3.60 -7.36 1.96
N HIS A 60 -3.01 -6.52 2.83
CA HIS A 60 -2.53 -6.96 4.14
C HIS A 60 -3.67 -7.37 5.10
N VAL A 61 -4.81 -6.69 5.03
CA VAL A 61 -6.02 -7.09 5.77
C VAL A 61 -6.51 -8.46 5.31
N LEU A 62 -6.56 -8.70 3.99
CA LEU A 62 -6.95 -9.98 3.39
C LEU A 62 -5.96 -11.10 3.75
N LEU A 63 -4.65 -10.83 3.75
CA LEU A 63 -3.64 -11.78 4.22
C LEU A 63 -3.83 -12.15 5.70
N SER A 64 -4.21 -11.17 6.53
CA SER A 64 -4.50 -11.43 7.95
C SER A 64 -5.82 -12.20 8.14
N LEU A 65 -6.80 -11.99 7.27
CA LEU A 65 -8.04 -12.78 7.22
C LEU A 65 -7.77 -14.21 6.77
N SER A 66 -6.94 -14.42 5.75
CA SER A 66 -6.65 -15.76 5.21
C SER A 66 -6.02 -16.65 6.28
N LYS A 67 -5.08 -16.13 7.07
CA LYS A 67 -4.46 -16.85 8.20
C LYS A 67 -5.48 -17.36 9.23
N ARG A 68 -6.62 -16.68 9.38
CA ARG A 68 -7.71 -17.11 10.26
C ARG A 68 -8.61 -18.18 9.63
N LEU A 69 -8.74 -18.19 8.31
CA LEU A 69 -9.57 -19.16 7.58
C LEU A 69 -8.83 -20.47 7.29
N ILE A 70 -7.50 -20.46 7.19
CA ILE A 70 -6.70 -21.66 6.93
C ILE A 70 -7.06 -22.82 7.88
N PRO A 71 -7.19 -22.61 9.20
CA PRO A 71 -7.59 -23.70 10.09
C PRO A 71 -8.96 -24.31 9.76
N GLU A 72 -9.87 -23.53 9.19
CA GLU A 72 -11.24 -23.96 8.95
C GLU A 72 -11.36 -24.98 7.79
N LEU A 73 -10.31 -25.13 6.96
CA LEU A 73 -10.26 -26.14 5.90
C LEU A 73 -10.42 -27.58 6.42
N GLU A 74 -10.04 -27.84 7.68
CA GLU A 74 -10.22 -29.17 8.30
C GLU A 74 -11.70 -29.55 8.39
N LYS A 75 -12.60 -28.56 8.55
CA LYS A 75 -14.05 -28.83 8.65
C LYS A 75 -14.62 -29.36 7.34
N ASP A 76 -14.14 -28.86 6.20
CA ASP A 76 -14.52 -29.37 4.88
C ASP A 76 -14.04 -30.83 4.72
N TYR A 77 -12.84 -31.14 5.22
CA TYR A 77 -12.31 -32.50 5.21
C TYR A 77 -13.09 -33.44 6.13
N GLU A 78 -13.39 -33.03 7.36
CA GLU A 78 -14.20 -33.79 8.31
C GLU A 78 -15.60 -34.09 7.76
N GLU A 79 -16.23 -33.11 7.11
CA GLU A 79 -17.52 -33.28 6.44
C GLU A 79 -17.44 -34.31 5.33
N LEU A 80 -16.42 -34.20 4.47
CA LEU A 80 -16.18 -35.14 3.38
C LEU A 80 -16.01 -36.58 3.88
N ILE A 81 -15.22 -36.77 4.95
CA ILE A 81 -15.01 -38.10 5.55
C ILE A 81 -16.30 -38.64 6.17
N LYS A 82 -17.09 -37.79 6.84
CA LYS A 82 -18.30 -38.20 7.54
C LYS A 82 -19.45 -38.53 6.58
N ASN A 83 -19.63 -37.74 5.54
CA ASN A 83 -20.81 -37.76 4.69
C ASN A 83 -20.55 -38.38 3.30
N GLY A 84 -19.27 -38.57 2.93
CA GLY A 84 -18.87 -38.96 1.57
C GLY A 84 -18.92 -37.79 0.56
N ASN A 85 -19.32 -36.60 1.01
CA ASN A 85 -19.35 -35.35 0.25
C ASN A 85 -19.11 -34.15 1.18
N SER A 86 -18.70 -33.01 0.61
CA SER A 86 -18.65 -31.72 1.30
C SER A 86 -18.98 -30.62 0.32
N ASP A 87 -19.64 -29.57 0.82
CA ASP A 87 -19.91 -28.36 0.04
C ASP A 87 -18.66 -27.47 -0.11
N ALA A 88 -17.56 -27.83 0.57
CA ALA A 88 -16.25 -27.17 0.53
C ALA A 88 -16.34 -25.65 0.76
N ILE A 89 -17.16 -25.24 1.74
CA ILE A 89 -17.47 -23.83 1.99
C ILE A 89 -16.20 -23.07 2.37
N HIS A 90 -15.40 -23.60 3.30
CA HIS A 90 -14.22 -22.91 3.81
C HIS A 90 -13.10 -22.83 2.77
N SER A 91 -12.96 -23.88 1.94
CA SER A 91 -12.09 -23.89 0.76
C SER A 91 -12.42 -22.75 -0.21
N ARG A 92 -13.71 -22.56 -0.51
CA ARG A 92 -14.18 -21.51 -1.42
C ARG A 92 -14.06 -20.12 -0.82
N GLU A 93 -14.33 -19.95 0.48
CA GLU A 93 -14.13 -18.68 1.19
C GLU A 93 -12.65 -18.26 1.16
N LEU A 94 -11.75 -19.19 1.47
CA LEU A 94 -10.31 -18.93 1.41
C LEU A 94 -9.86 -18.59 -0.01
N ALA A 95 -10.37 -19.31 -1.02
CA ALA A 95 -10.08 -19.03 -2.42
C ALA A 95 -10.59 -17.64 -2.85
N ALA A 96 -11.76 -17.20 -2.40
CA ALA A 96 -12.27 -15.86 -2.68
C ALA A 96 -11.37 -14.75 -2.07
N ILE A 97 -10.80 -15.00 -0.89
CA ILE A 97 -9.80 -14.09 -0.29
C ILE A 97 -8.52 -14.07 -1.12
N VAL A 98 -8.00 -15.22 -1.51
CA VAL A 98 -6.81 -15.37 -2.37
C VAL A 98 -7.01 -14.63 -3.70
N ASP A 99 -8.17 -14.82 -4.34
CA ASP A 99 -8.56 -14.14 -5.57
C ASP A 99 -8.54 -12.62 -5.39
N SER A 100 -9.13 -12.15 -4.29
CA SER A 100 -9.15 -10.73 -3.92
C SER A 100 -7.75 -10.18 -3.71
N MET A 101 -6.84 -10.93 -3.08
CA MET A 101 -5.45 -10.50 -2.87
C MET A 101 -4.71 -10.23 -4.19
N PHE A 102 -4.86 -11.10 -5.20
CA PHE A 102 -4.28 -10.83 -6.53
C PHE A 102 -4.89 -9.58 -7.17
N CYS A 103 -6.19 -9.39 -7.03
CA CYS A 103 -6.90 -8.22 -7.55
C CYS A 103 -6.44 -6.92 -6.87
N GLU A 104 -6.24 -6.92 -5.56
CA GLU A 104 -5.73 -5.76 -4.81
C GLU A 104 -4.29 -5.42 -5.24
N LEU A 105 -3.40 -6.42 -5.36
CA LEU A 105 -2.03 -6.19 -5.88
C LEU A 105 -2.07 -5.59 -7.29
N TYR A 106 -2.85 -6.16 -8.21
CA TYR A 106 -2.98 -5.61 -9.56
C TYR A 106 -3.57 -4.19 -9.56
N SER A 107 -4.58 -3.94 -8.73
CA SER A 107 -5.25 -2.63 -8.64
C SER A 107 -4.30 -1.55 -8.14
N SER A 108 -3.42 -1.86 -7.20
CA SER A 108 -2.37 -0.95 -6.75
C SER A 108 -1.43 -0.55 -7.91
N VAL A 109 -1.07 -1.49 -8.79
CA VAL A 109 -0.27 -1.24 -10.00
C VAL A 109 -1.04 -0.40 -11.03
N ASP A 110 -2.34 -0.65 -11.24
CA ASP A 110 -3.15 0.20 -12.13
C ASP A 110 -3.24 1.64 -11.60
N CYS A 111 -3.40 1.80 -10.29
CA CYS A 111 -3.37 3.09 -9.62
C CYS A 111 -2.06 3.83 -9.86
N THR A 112 -0.90 3.17 -9.69
CA THR A 112 0.42 3.74 -10.01
C THR A 112 0.50 4.16 -11.48
N ARG A 113 0.04 3.31 -12.40
CA ARG A 113 -0.04 3.63 -13.83
C ARG A 113 -0.88 4.88 -14.09
N ARG A 114 -1.99 5.10 -13.39
CA ARG A 114 -2.81 6.32 -13.56
C ARG A 114 -2.02 7.57 -13.21
N VAL A 115 -1.22 7.52 -12.13
CA VAL A 115 -0.36 8.63 -11.71
C VAL A 115 0.71 8.91 -12.75
N ILE A 116 1.39 7.87 -13.25
CA ILE A 116 2.37 8.00 -14.35
C ILE A 116 1.73 8.65 -15.58
N VAL A 117 0.54 8.20 -15.99
CA VAL A 117 -0.19 8.78 -17.13
C VAL A 117 -0.64 10.22 -16.87
N ALA A 118 -0.97 10.58 -15.64
CA ALA A 118 -1.34 11.96 -15.31
C ALA A 118 -0.15 12.92 -15.46
N ILE A 119 1.06 12.50 -15.09
CA ILE A 119 2.27 13.32 -15.16
C ILE A 119 2.87 13.31 -16.57
N TYR A 120 3.00 12.13 -17.17
CA TYR A 120 3.76 11.89 -18.40
C TYR A 120 2.91 11.50 -19.60
N GLY A 121 1.58 11.49 -19.50
CA GLY A 121 0.68 11.03 -20.56
C GLY A 121 0.67 11.87 -21.84
N LYS A 122 1.38 13.00 -21.87
CA LYS A 122 1.64 13.77 -23.10
C LYS A 122 2.79 13.20 -23.93
N TYR A 123 3.63 12.34 -23.35
CA TYR A 123 4.79 11.78 -24.01
C TYR A 123 4.46 10.46 -24.74
N PRO A 124 5.10 10.19 -25.89
CA PRO A 124 5.01 8.92 -26.60
C PRO A 124 5.25 7.70 -25.71
N GLY A 125 4.55 6.60 -26.01
CA GLY A 125 4.66 5.34 -25.25
C GLY A 125 3.90 5.30 -23.92
N ILE A 126 3.57 6.45 -23.32
CA ILE A 126 2.74 6.56 -22.11
C ILE A 126 1.26 6.83 -22.47
N GLY A 127 1.04 7.83 -23.32
CA GLY A 127 -0.28 8.40 -23.59
C GLY A 127 -1.12 7.71 -24.67
N MET A 128 -0.52 6.82 -25.48
CA MET A 128 -1.22 6.21 -26.63
C MET A 128 -2.31 5.22 -26.19
N ASP A 129 -2.15 4.59 -25.02
CA ASP A 129 -3.11 3.64 -24.43
C ASP A 129 -3.51 4.08 -23.02
N LYS A 130 -4.07 5.29 -22.84
CA LYS A 130 -4.40 5.88 -21.52
C LYS A 130 -5.22 4.98 -20.58
N LYS A 131 -5.84 3.93 -21.13
CA LYS A 131 -6.71 2.98 -20.43
C LYS A 131 -6.05 1.63 -20.10
N SER A 132 -4.85 1.33 -20.59
CA SER A 132 -4.28 -0.02 -20.47
C SER A 132 -2.99 -0.05 -19.65
N THR A 133 -3.05 -0.66 -18.46
CA THR A 133 -1.85 -1.03 -17.67
C THR A 133 -0.93 -1.92 -18.49
N SER A 134 -1.49 -2.91 -19.20
CA SER A 134 -0.70 -3.81 -20.03
C SER A 134 -0.04 -3.12 -21.21
N GLY A 135 -0.70 -2.12 -21.80
CA GLY A 135 -0.12 -1.32 -22.89
C GLY A 135 1.13 -0.58 -22.42
N LEU A 136 1.07 0.04 -21.24
CA LEU A 136 2.22 0.76 -20.66
C LEU A 136 3.43 -0.16 -20.45
N PHE A 137 3.25 -1.30 -19.78
CA PHE A 137 4.33 -2.25 -19.54
C PHE A 137 4.90 -2.83 -20.86
N LYS A 138 4.04 -3.18 -21.82
CA LYS A 138 4.47 -3.64 -23.15
C LYS A 138 5.25 -2.58 -23.93
N ASN A 139 4.89 -1.31 -23.81
CA ASN A 139 5.62 -0.21 -24.44
C ASN A 139 6.99 -0.02 -23.80
N ALA A 140 7.09 -0.13 -22.46
CA ALA A 140 8.36 -0.13 -21.76
C ALA A 140 9.27 -1.28 -22.23
N GLY A 141 8.76 -2.51 -22.25
CA GLY A 141 9.49 -3.69 -22.73
C GLY A 141 9.87 -3.68 -24.22
N LYS A 142 9.34 -2.73 -25.00
CA LYS A 142 9.71 -2.50 -26.41
C LYS A 142 10.53 -1.21 -26.59
N HIS A 143 10.97 -0.60 -25.49
CA HIS A 143 11.69 0.68 -25.45
C HIS A 143 10.99 1.80 -26.23
N LYS A 144 9.66 1.85 -26.17
CA LYS A 144 8.82 2.87 -26.84
C LYS A 144 8.47 4.06 -25.97
N ILE A 145 8.90 4.07 -24.70
CA ILE A 145 8.65 5.17 -23.78
C ILE A 145 9.70 6.25 -24.01
N ASP A 146 9.23 7.49 -24.21
CA ASP A 146 10.05 8.68 -24.43
C ASP A 146 11.11 8.90 -23.33
N ASP A 147 12.32 9.31 -23.73
CA ASP A 147 13.46 9.51 -22.83
C ASP A 147 13.27 10.64 -21.79
N ARG A 148 12.28 11.53 -21.99
CA ARG A 148 11.89 12.55 -20.99
C ARG A 148 11.17 11.97 -19.77
N VAL A 149 10.75 10.71 -19.84
CA VAL A 149 10.31 9.96 -18.65
C VAL A 149 11.56 9.47 -17.91
N PRO A 150 11.68 9.68 -16.58
CA PRO A 150 12.82 9.25 -15.79
C PRO A 150 13.24 7.80 -16.09
N LEU A 151 14.55 7.57 -16.17
CA LEU A 151 15.12 6.27 -16.52
C LEU A 151 14.66 5.18 -15.53
N GLU A 152 14.55 5.53 -14.26
CA GLU A 152 14.09 4.67 -13.18
C GLU A 152 12.66 4.19 -13.42
N ILE A 153 11.77 5.08 -13.91
CA ILE A 153 10.39 4.73 -14.24
C ILE A 153 10.35 3.79 -15.44
N ARG A 154 11.11 4.11 -16.49
CA ARG A 154 11.20 3.27 -17.70
C ARG A 154 11.73 1.88 -17.37
N GLY A 155 12.85 1.81 -16.63
CA GLY A 155 13.48 0.58 -16.20
C GLY A 155 12.61 -0.27 -15.27
N ALA A 156 11.88 0.34 -14.34
CA ALA A 156 10.96 -0.38 -13.46
C ALA A 156 9.79 -1.02 -14.23
N LEU A 157 9.21 -0.31 -15.21
CA LEU A 157 8.17 -0.85 -16.08
C LEU A 157 8.69 -1.97 -16.99
N GLU A 158 9.89 -1.79 -17.57
CA GLU A 158 10.54 -2.78 -18.42
C GLU A 158 10.87 -4.08 -17.66
N LYS A 159 11.48 -3.94 -16.48
CA LYS A 159 11.76 -5.07 -15.58
C LYS A 159 10.48 -5.77 -15.17
N GLY A 160 9.43 -5.02 -14.83
CA GLY A 160 8.14 -5.61 -14.50
C GLY A 160 7.54 -6.40 -15.67
N GLN A 161 7.64 -5.88 -16.89
CA GLN A 161 7.13 -6.53 -18.11
C GLN A 161 7.84 -7.85 -18.44
N SER A 162 9.12 -7.99 -18.09
CA SER A 162 9.92 -9.19 -18.35
C SER A 162 9.92 -10.22 -17.21
N ASP A 163 9.47 -9.83 -16.01
CA ASP A 163 9.52 -10.64 -14.79
C ASP A 163 8.11 -11.02 -14.31
N TRP A 164 7.47 -10.15 -13.53
CA TRP A 164 6.31 -10.52 -12.70
C TRP A 164 4.95 -10.03 -13.26
N PHE A 165 4.93 -8.92 -13.99
CA PHE A 165 3.67 -8.27 -14.39
C PHE A 165 2.82 -9.13 -15.33
N PRO A 166 3.37 -9.83 -16.35
CA PRO A 166 2.58 -10.71 -17.20
C PRO A 166 1.87 -11.82 -16.42
N LYS A 167 2.55 -12.39 -15.41
CA LYS A 167 1.99 -13.43 -14.54
C LYS A 167 0.84 -12.86 -13.69
N LEU A 168 1.05 -11.75 -13.00
CA LEU A 168 0.00 -11.11 -12.19
C LEU A 168 -1.21 -10.72 -13.04
N LYS A 169 -0.98 -10.16 -14.23
CA LYS A 169 -2.05 -9.83 -15.19
C LYS A 169 -2.83 -11.07 -15.60
N LYS A 170 -2.15 -12.17 -15.97
CA LYS A 170 -2.81 -13.43 -16.36
C LYS A 170 -3.72 -13.94 -15.24
N ILE A 171 -3.23 -13.89 -14.01
CA ILE A 171 -4.01 -14.29 -12.82
C ILE A 171 -5.24 -13.39 -12.63
N ARG A 172 -5.07 -12.07 -12.65
CA ARG A 172 -6.19 -11.12 -12.52
C ARG A 172 -7.23 -11.28 -13.63
N ASP A 173 -6.78 -11.45 -14.88
CA ASP A 173 -7.68 -11.66 -16.02
C ASP A 173 -8.45 -12.99 -15.86
N ALA A 174 -7.81 -14.04 -15.39
CA ALA A 174 -8.45 -15.33 -15.17
C ALA A 174 -9.53 -15.26 -14.09
N ILE A 175 -9.22 -14.69 -12.92
CA ILE A 175 -10.11 -14.56 -11.76
C ILE A 175 -11.34 -13.69 -12.07
N ASN A 176 -11.15 -12.56 -12.75
CA ASN A 176 -12.25 -11.61 -13.01
C ASN A 176 -13.32 -12.10 -14.00
N HIS A 177 -13.05 -13.18 -14.73
CA HIS A 177 -13.91 -13.66 -15.81
C HIS A 177 -14.44 -15.08 -15.56
N SER A 178 -14.32 -15.59 -14.34
CA SER A 178 -14.64 -16.98 -13.98
C SER A 178 -15.30 -17.11 -12.62
N SER A 179 -15.59 -18.36 -12.23
CA SER A 179 -15.89 -18.72 -10.85
C SER A 179 -14.66 -18.55 -9.94
N VAL A 180 -14.90 -18.54 -8.63
CA VAL A 180 -13.87 -18.60 -7.58
C VAL A 180 -13.06 -19.90 -7.71
N GLY A 181 -11.79 -19.86 -7.32
CA GLY A 181 -10.92 -21.04 -7.22
C GLY A 181 -11.28 -21.99 -6.07
N PHE A 182 -10.38 -22.95 -5.82
CA PHE A 182 -10.46 -23.86 -4.68
C PHE A 182 -9.12 -23.93 -3.96
N CYS A 183 -9.15 -23.86 -2.63
CA CYS A 183 -7.98 -24.02 -1.79
C CYS A 183 -7.99 -25.39 -1.09
N SER A 184 -6.82 -26.01 -0.96
CA SER A 184 -6.64 -27.24 -0.20
C SER A 184 -5.32 -27.22 0.55
N ASP A 185 -5.28 -27.81 1.74
CA ASP A 185 -4.01 -28.08 2.44
C ASP A 185 -3.29 -29.24 1.73
N LEU A 186 -2.06 -29.01 1.25
CA LEU A 186 -1.27 -30.03 0.55
C LEU A 186 -0.61 -31.05 1.48
N THR A 187 -0.33 -30.65 2.71
CA THR A 187 0.46 -31.47 3.64
C THR A 187 -0.41 -32.20 4.65
N GLY A 188 -1.67 -31.77 4.79
CA GLY A 188 -2.40 -31.94 6.04
C GLY A 188 -1.63 -31.25 7.16
N ARG A 189 -2.28 -30.98 8.30
CA ARG A 189 -1.57 -30.46 9.48
C ARG A 189 -0.68 -31.53 10.16
N LYS A 190 0.10 -32.28 9.40
CA LYS A 190 1.06 -33.26 9.92
C LYS A 190 2.45 -32.65 9.84
N ASN A 191 3.06 -32.52 11.03
CA ASN A 191 4.48 -32.23 11.30
C ASN A 191 4.84 -30.85 11.85
N GLY A 192 3.88 -30.08 12.39
CA GLY A 192 4.22 -28.90 13.20
C GLY A 192 5.03 -27.83 12.48
N GLU A 193 5.00 -27.80 11.14
CA GLU A 193 5.58 -26.71 10.35
C GLU A 193 4.74 -25.44 10.58
N LEU A 194 5.43 -24.30 10.74
CA LEU A 194 4.85 -23.03 11.15
C LEU A 194 3.88 -22.40 10.13
N GLU A 195 3.88 -22.85 8.87
CA GLU A 195 3.04 -22.29 7.80
C GLU A 195 2.53 -23.47 6.94
N PRO A 196 1.23 -23.84 7.01
CA PRO A 196 0.66 -24.89 6.15
C PRO A 196 0.74 -24.48 4.68
N LYS A 197 1.15 -25.41 3.81
CA LYS A 197 1.21 -25.18 2.36
C LYS A 197 -0.18 -25.28 1.75
N ILE A 198 -0.70 -24.14 1.34
CA ILE A 198 -2.04 -24.06 0.73
C ILE A 198 -1.89 -24.10 -0.79
N SER A 199 -2.39 -25.21 -1.35
CA SER A 199 -2.61 -25.32 -2.78
C SER A 199 -3.82 -24.49 -3.17
N TYR A 200 -3.70 -23.79 -4.29
CA TYR A 200 -4.78 -23.09 -4.93
C TYR A 200 -4.95 -23.61 -6.35
N SER A 201 -6.18 -23.93 -6.71
CA SER A 201 -6.52 -24.45 -8.02
C SER A 201 -7.57 -23.59 -8.69
N HIS A 202 -7.37 -23.33 -9.98
CA HIS A 202 -8.27 -22.49 -10.75
C HIS A 202 -8.35 -22.95 -12.21
N GLN A 203 -9.57 -23.16 -12.71
CA GLN A 203 -9.80 -23.78 -14.01
C GLN A 203 -9.33 -22.89 -15.18
N THR A 204 -9.64 -21.59 -15.15
CA THR A 204 -9.28 -20.68 -16.26
C THR A 204 -7.81 -20.26 -16.27
N LEU A 205 -7.03 -20.65 -15.26
CA LEU A 205 -5.59 -20.45 -15.24
C LEU A 205 -4.83 -21.53 -16.02
N ALA A 206 -5.49 -22.66 -16.31
CA ALA A 206 -4.90 -23.74 -17.09
C ALA A 206 -4.64 -23.30 -18.54
N ASN A 207 -3.57 -23.83 -19.13
CA ASN A 207 -3.21 -23.53 -20.52
C ASN A 207 -4.07 -24.32 -21.54
N GLU A 208 -4.78 -25.35 -21.10
CA GLU A 208 -5.57 -26.26 -21.94
C GLU A 208 -6.97 -26.45 -21.37
N LEU A 209 -7.95 -26.56 -22.26
CA LEU A 209 -9.35 -26.82 -21.90
C LEU A 209 -9.47 -28.21 -21.26
N GLY A 210 -10.02 -28.27 -20.04
CA GLY A 210 -10.16 -29.52 -19.28
C GLY A 210 -9.08 -29.76 -18.22
N ASN A 211 -8.02 -28.94 -18.19
CA ASN A 211 -7.00 -28.97 -17.15
C ASN A 211 -7.29 -27.94 -16.05
N VAL A 212 -6.70 -28.13 -14.87
CA VAL A 212 -6.74 -27.18 -13.76
C VAL A 212 -5.32 -26.71 -13.47
N HIS A 213 -5.10 -25.41 -13.38
CA HIS A 213 -3.82 -24.92 -12.90
C HIS A 213 -3.79 -25.05 -11.37
N VAL A 214 -2.79 -25.74 -10.86
CA VAL A 214 -2.53 -25.89 -9.43
C VAL A 214 -1.28 -25.10 -9.09
N THR A 215 -1.41 -24.18 -8.14
CA THR A 215 -0.28 -23.52 -7.47
C THR A 215 -0.11 -24.19 -6.12
N ASP A 216 1.01 -24.87 -5.91
CA ASP A 216 1.22 -25.67 -4.71
C ASP A 216 1.29 -24.84 -3.41
N ASP A 217 1.85 -23.64 -3.49
CA ASP A 217 1.94 -22.70 -2.37
C ASP A 217 1.53 -21.31 -2.82
N VAL A 218 0.22 -21.04 -2.69
CA VAL A 218 -0.37 -19.79 -3.17
C VAL A 218 0.09 -18.59 -2.34
N PHE A 219 0.30 -18.76 -1.04
CA PHE A 219 0.75 -17.66 -0.17
C PHE A 219 2.19 -17.28 -0.49
N LYS A 220 3.08 -18.26 -0.71
CA LYS A 220 4.42 -17.96 -1.21
C LYS A 220 4.39 -17.21 -2.54
N MET A 221 3.58 -17.68 -3.51
CA MET A 221 3.46 -17.00 -4.80
C MET A 221 2.96 -15.56 -4.67
N ILE A 222 1.95 -15.33 -3.82
CA ILE A 222 1.41 -13.99 -3.60
C ILE A 222 2.44 -13.10 -2.89
N SER A 223 3.13 -13.60 -1.86
CA SER A 223 4.20 -12.86 -1.18
C SER A 223 5.34 -12.48 -2.12
N GLU A 224 5.76 -13.38 -3.01
CA GLU A 224 6.76 -13.06 -4.03
C GLU A 224 6.29 -11.93 -4.96
N LEU A 225 5.01 -11.95 -5.37
CA LEU A 225 4.43 -10.88 -6.20
C LEU A 225 4.28 -9.57 -5.44
N GLU A 226 3.88 -9.61 -4.17
CA GLU A 226 3.78 -8.45 -3.28
C GLU A 226 5.11 -7.71 -3.18
N VAL A 227 6.21 -8.43 -2.90
CA VAL A 227 7.56 -7.84 -2.86
C VAL A 227 7.90 -7.16 -4.19
N LYS A 228 7.57 -7.79 -5.32
CA LYS A 228 7.84 -7.23 -6.66
C LYS A 228 7.02 -5.97 -6.93
N VAL A 229 5.76 -5.94 -6.52
CA VAL A 229 4.87 -4.77 -6.63
C VAL A 229 5.37 -3.65 -5.73
N ASN A 230 5.75 -3.95 -4.49
CA ASN A 230 6.30 -2.96 -3.55
C ASN A 230 7.59 -2.34 -4.09
N LEU A 231 8.54 -3.16 -4.57
CA LEU A 231 9.78 -2.67 -5.19
C LEU A 231 9.52 -1.82 -6.43
N PHE A 232 8.54 -2.22 -7.27
CA PHE A 232 8.11 -1.43 -8.41
C PHE A 232 7.58 -0.07 -7.97
N GLN A 233 6.63 -0.03 -7.03
CA GLN A 233 6.07 1.22 -6.51
C GLN A 233 7.14 2.10 -5.87
N GLY A 234 8.02 1.53 -5.05
CA GLY A 234 9.15 2.23 -4.45
C GLY A 234 10.03 2.90 -5.51
N SER A 235 10.38 2.18 -6.57
CA SER A 235 11.17 2.73 -7.68
C SER A 235 10.45 3.86 -8.42
N ILE A 236 9.14 3.72 -8.68
CA ILE A 236 8.34 4.77 -9.33
C ILE A 236 8.27 6.01 -8.45
N TYR A 237 7.87 5.85 -7.19
CA TYR A 237 7.59 6.97 -6.31
C TYR A 237 8.85 7.69 -5.82
N ASN A 238 9.97 6.99 -5.68
CA ASN A 238 11.26 7.63 -5.46
C ASN A 238 11.60 8.55 -6.65
N ALA A 239 11.52 8.04 -7.88
CA ALA A 239 11.80 8.82 -9.08
C ALA A 239 10.88 10.04 -9.20
N LEU A 240 9.58 9.87 -8.91
CA LEU A 240 8.63 10.97 -8.88
C LEU A 240 8.92 11.97 -7.76
N TYR A 241 9.35 11.51 -6.58
CA TYR A 241 9.72 12.38 -5.47
C TYR A 241 10.89 13.31 -5.84
N GLN A 242 11.87 12.81 -6.60
CA GLN A 242 13.01 13.63 -7.05
C GLN A 242 12.61 14.79 -7.96
N THR A 243 11.46 14.70 -8.63
CA THR A 243 10.95 15.75 -9.53
C THR A 243 10.17 16.86 -8.82
N LEU A 244 9.94 16.73 -7.51
CA LEU A 244 9.20 17.73 -6.75
C LEU A 244 9.98 19.04 -6.62
N GLU A 245 9.26 20.15 -6.77
CA GLU A 245 9.74 21.48 -6.48
C GLU A 245 10.06 21.63 -4.99
N ASP A 246 11.13 22.36 -4.70
CA ASP A 246 11.52 22.72 -3.34
C ASP A 246 10.60 23.80 -2.77
N LYS A 247 9.40 23.38 -2.38
CA LYS A 247 8.37 24.23 -1.80
C LYS A 247 7.81 23.60 -0.55
N GLU A 248 7.74 24.39 0.51
CA GLU A 248 7.14 23.96 1.77
C GLU A 248 5.69 23.52 1.56
N THR A 249 5.32 22.42 2.18
CA THR A 249 3.95 21.93 2.24
C THR A 249 3.53 21.72 3.69
N THR A 250 2.24 21.87 3.94
CA THR A 250 1.66 21.65 5.26
C THR A 250 1.58 20.15 5.55
N GLN A 251 2.21 19.72 6.63
CA GLN A 251 2.18 18.36 7.14
C GLN A 251 1.52 18.33 8.52
N VAL A 252 0.70 17.32 8.77
CA VAL A 252 0.06 17.10 10.07
C VAL A 252 1.08 16.51 11.03
N CYS A 253 1.30 17.18 12.16
CA CYS A 253 2.12 16.70 13.28
C CYS A 253 1.39 15.58 14.05
N GLY A 254 0.10 15.79 14.33
CA GLY A 254 -0.70 14.92 15.17
C GLY A 254 -1.96 15.61 15.68
N TRP A 255 -2.72 14.84 16.45
CA TRP A 255 -3.91 15.31 17.17
C TRP A 255 -3.61 15.42 18.66
N PHE A 256 -3.81 16.62 19.21
CA PHE A 256 -3.55 16.97 20.60
C PHE A 256 -4.76 17.74 21.12
N ASP A 257 -5.36 17.28 22.22
CA ASP A 257 -6.55 17.90 22.84
C ASP A 257 -7.68 18.21 21.84
N GLY A 258 -7.97 17.26 20.95
CA GLY A 258 -9.02 17.40 19.94
C GLY A 258 -8.68 18.34 18.77
N ARG A 259 -7.41 18.77 18.64
CA ARG A 259 -6.98 19.73 17.61
C ARG A 259 -5.84 19.19 16.75
N VAL A 260 -5.83 19.57 15.47
CA VAL A 260 -4.82 19.18 14.49
C VAL A 260 -3.67 20.18 14.51
N TYR A 261 -2.46 19.68 14.74
CA TYR A 261 -1.26 20.52 14.76
C TYR A 261 -0.49 20.32 13.46
N LEU A 262 0.08 21.39 12.94
CA LEU A 262 0.64 21.45 11.59
C LEU A 262 2.06 22.00 11.60
N ARG A 263 2.85 21.57 10.63
CA ARG A 263 4.17 22.12 10.31
C ARG A 263 4.33 22.31 8.80
N LEU A 264 5.23 23.19 8.41
CA LEU A 264 5.63 23.41 7.03
C LEU A 264 6.97 22.71 6.81
N VAL A 265 7.07 21.90 5.76
CA VAL A 265 8.24 21.05 5.48
C VAL A 265 8.54 21.09 3.98
N SER A 266 9.83 21.17 3.62
CA SER A 266 10.32 21.03 2.25
C SER A 266 10.64 19.56 1.91
N PRO A 267 10.44 19.11 0.65
CA PRO A 267 10.80 17.77 0.20
C PRO A 267 12.30 17.55 -0.12
N LYS A 268 13.14 18.58 -0.14
CA LYS A 268 14.55 18.46 -0.59
C LYS A 268 15.56 18.28 0.55
N GLU A 269 15.21 18.66 1.76
CA GLU A 269 16.03 18.44 2.95
C GLU A 269 15.84 17.01 3.48
N VAL A 270 16.84 16.52 4.24
CA VAL A 270 16.65 15.29 5.01
C VAL A 270 15.51 15.52 6.01
N ILE A 271 14.46 14.73 5.89
CA ILE A 271 13.26 14.86 6.73
C ILE A 271 13.36 13.91 7.92
N ASP A 272 13.38 14.47 9.12
CA ASP A 272 13.32 13.80 10.41
C ASP A 272 12.29 14.51 11.33
N PHE A 273 12.13 14.02 12.55
CA PHE A 273 11.27 14.62 13.56
C PHE A 273 11.47 16.15 13.78
N ASN A 274 12.67 16.66 13.57
CA ASN A 274 13.04 18.06 13.79
C ASN A 274 12.85 18.95 12.55
N SER A 275 12.60 18.37 11.38
CA SER A 275 12.49 19.10 10.12
C SER A 275 11.29 20.04 10.05
N GLY A 276 11.50 21.12 9.30
CA GLY A 276 10.51 22.13 8.98
C GLY A 276 10.37 23.22 10.04
N ARG A 277 9.24 23.93 9.97
CA ARG A 277 8.84 24.97 10.93
C ARG A 277 7.40 24.77 11.39
N CYS A 278 7.16 24.94 12.68
CA CYS A 278 5.85 24.80 13.29
C CYS A 278 4.90 25.88 12.77
N TYR A 279 3.86 25.46 12.06
CA TYR A 279 2.79 26.33 11.58
C TYR A 279 1.81 26.66 12.70
N SER A 280 1.56 25.71 13.60
CA SER A 280 0.63 25.90 14.72
C SER A 280 1.14 26.81 15.84
N ARG A 281 2.42 27.23 15.82
CA ARG A 281 3.02 28.07 16.86
C ARG A 281 2.23 29.36 17.12
N ILE A 282 1.76 29.99 16.05
CA ILE A 282 0.94 31.22 16.12
C ILE A 282 -0.29 31.08 17.01
N TYR A 283 -0.82 29.86 17.16
CA TYR A 283 -2.02 29.60 17.96
C TYR A 283 -1.69 29.36 19.44
N PHE A 284 -0.50 28.81 19.72
CA PHE A 284 0.00 28.61 21.09
C PHE A 284 0.36 29.97 21.70
N ASP A 285 1.09 30.80 20.95
CA ASP A 285 1.57 32.11 21.42
C ASP A 285 0.39 33.08 21.69
N LYS A 286 -0.74 32.91 20.98
CA LYS A 286 -1.99 33.66 21.20
C LYS A 286 -2.90 33.07 22.29
N GLY A 287 -2.50 31.98 22.95
CA GLY A 287 -3.32 31.29 23.98
C GLY A 287 -4.62 30.66 23.44
N SER A 288 -4.77 30.56 22.13
CA SER A 288 -6.00 30.10 21.46
C SER A 288 -6.09 28.57 21.31
N MET A 289 -4.99 27.88 21.55
CA MET A 289 -4.83 26.43 21.54
C MET A 289 -3.98 25.98 22.73
N SER A 290 -4.21 24.77 23.21
CA SER A 290 -3.28 24.13 24.16
C SER A 290 -1.88 24.04 23.58
N THR A 291 -0.87 23.99 24.43
CA THR A 291 0.52 23.86 24.01
C THR A 291 0.82 22.42 23.59
N CYS A 292 1.63 22.25 22.53
CA CYS A 292 2.04 20.92 22.08
C CYS A 292 2.88 20.21 23.15
N PRO A 293 2.60 18.93 23.48
CA PRO A 293 3.39 18.18 24.46
C PRO A 293 4.85 17.98 24.04
N PHE A 294 5.16 18.16 22.74
CA PHE A 294 6.51 18.04 22.20
C PHE A 294 7.24 19.37 22.05
N MET A 295 6.66 20.50 22.51
CA MET A 295 7.23 21.84 22.30
C MET A 295 8.70 21.96 22.75
N ALA A 296 9.06 21.36 23.89
CA ALA A 296 10.42 21.42 24.43
C ALA A 296 11.47 20.69 23.56
N ILE A 297 11.06 19.64 22.85
CA ILE A 297 11.96 18.76 22.10
C ILE A 297 11.83 18.88 20.58
N CYS A 298 10.79 19.54 20.07
CA CYS A 298 10.49 19.64 18.64
C CYS A 298 11.36 20.70 17.94
N GLY A 299 12.24 20.26 17.03
CA GLY A 299 13.03 21.17 16.19
C GLY A 299 12.18 22.14 15.37
N ALA A 300 11.06 21.68 14.80
CA ALA A 300 10.17 22.55 14.03
C ALA A 300 9.60 23.71 14.85
N TYR A 301 9.31 23.51 16.14
CA TYR A 301 8.87 24.60 17.02
C TYR A 301 9.97 25.63 17.25
N LYS A 302 11.21 25.16 17.47
CA LYS A 302 12.40 26.01 17.67
C LYS A 302 12.78 26.80 16.41
N ASN A 303 12.60 26.21 15.24
CA ASN A 303 12.91 26.82 13.94
C ASN A 303 11.88 27.89 13.52
N SER A 304 10.68 27.87 14.10
CA SER A 304 9.72 28.95 13.90
C SER A 304 10.17 30.20 14.64
N LYS A 305 10.08 31.36 13.98
CA LYS A 305 10.18 32.64 14.69
C LYS A 305 8.88 32.89 15.47
N SER A 306 8.95 33.44 16.68
CA SER A 306 7.77 34.12 17.24
C SER A 306 7.43 35.25 16.28
N GLU A 307 6.16 35.39 15.91
CA GLU A 307 5.70 36.67 15.38
C GLU A 307 5.66 37.61 16.59
N ASP A 308 6.78 38.27 16.87
CA ASP A 308 6.81 39.42 17.75
C ASP A 308 5.96 40.51 17.05
N ASN A 309 4.83 40.87 17.66
CA ASN A 309 4.10 42.09 17.32
C ASN A 309 4.95 43.32 17.65
#